data_AF-A0A8C7S2A6-F1
#
_entry.id   AF-A0A8C7S2A6-F1
#
_cell.length_a   1.000
_cell.length_b   1.000
_cell.length_c   1.000
_cell.angle_alpha   90.00
_cell.angle_beta   90.00
_cell.angle_gamma   90.00
#
_symmetry.space_group_name_H-M   'P 1'
#
loop_
_entity.id
_entity.type
_entity.pdbx_description
1 polymer ?
#
loop_
_entity_poly.entity_id
_entity_poly.type
_entity_poly.pdbx_seq_one_letter_code
_entity_poly.pdbx_strand_id
1 'polypeptide(L)'
;MGLLSKGSPLNWEETKKYADHVRKHGIVQFLNIYNKVKERQKDVLLWGDEVEYMLIEMDEKNGKVRLVLNGGEVLETLQDKGEKTNPNHPTLWRPEYGSYMIEGTPGQPYGGTMSEFNTVEDNMGKRRREASSVLNKNETLATITSFPRLGCPGFTQPEYKPTPVEKGVSKSLFFPDEAINQHPRFSTLTRNIRHRRGEKVVINVPIFKDKCTPSPFVEKFPEDDGEAARAALPDHIYMDAMGFGMGNCCLQVTFQACSIEEARYLYDQLATFCPIMMALSAASPFYRGYVSDIDCRWGVISASVDDRTGEERGLEPLKTNKFRILKSRYDSIDSYLSSCGDRYNDIDLTIDEEINKQLLDAGIDKLLAQHIAHLFIRDPLSLFEENIYLDDENESDHFENLQSTNWQTMRFKPPPPNSDIGWRVEFRPMEVQLTDFENSAFVVFIVLLTRVILSYKLDFLIPLSKVDENMKVAQKRNAVQEGIVLAKCLNSEGDNEYTLMSIDTIINGKEGIFQGLIPILNCYLENMEVDVDTRCTILNYLKLIKRRASGELMTMAKWMREFVDKHPQYKQDSVITDRINYDLLRKCDSITKGEERCPELIGDPHHYSGWF
;
A
#
# COMPACT_ATOMS: atom_id res chain seq x y z
N MET A 1 -2.90 -5.97 13.40
CA MET A 1 -2.52 -7.21 12.68
C MET A 1 -2.12 -8.30 13.67
N GLY A 2 -2.42 -9.57 13.36
CA GLY A 2 -1.92 -10.71 14.13
C GLY A 2 -0.40 -10.80 14.04
N LEU A 3 0.27 -11.15 15.14
CA LEU A 3 1.70 -11.46 15.09
C LEU A 3 1.95 -12.58 14.08
N LEU A 4 2.99 -12.47 13.26
CA LEU A 4 3.39 -13.57 12.38
C LEU A 4 3.71 -14.79 13.25
N SER A 5 2.94 -15.87 13.08
CA SER A 5 3.22 -17.13 13.73
C SER A 5 4.54 -17.70 13.19
N LYS A 6 5.37 -18.25 14.08
CA LYS A 6 6.55 -19.02 13.67
C LYS A 6 6.10 -20.46 13.41
N GLY A 7 6.51 -21.01 12.28
CA GLY A 7 6.20 -22.39 11.87
C GLY A 7 7.16 -22.86 10.79
N SER A 8 6.96 -24.10 10.33
CA SER A 8 7.78 -24.76 9.33
C SER A 8 7.20 -24.52 7.92
N PRO A 9 7.74 -23.59 7.12
CA PRO A 9 7.16 -23.29 5.81
C PRO A 9 7.35 -24.39 4.79
N LEU A 10 6.26 -24.67 4.07
CA LEU A 10 6.25 -25.56 2.93
C LEU A 10 6.78 -24.85 1.68
N ASN A 11 7.56 -25.56 0.88
CA ASN A 11 7.92 -25.08 -0.46
C ASN A 11 6.71 -25.16 -1.40
N TRP A 12 6.85 -24.68 -2.64
CA TRP A 12 5.74 -24.64 -3.59
C TRP A 12 5.16 -26.03 -3.92
N GLU A 13 6.02 -27.02 -4.18
CA GLU A 13 5.57 -28.37 -4.54
C GLU A 13 4.82 -29.07 -3.40
N GLU A 14 5.15 -28.74 -2.16
CA GLU A 14 4.42 -29.19 -0.97
C GLU A 14 3.13 -28.39 -0.78
N THR A 15 3.20 -27.06 -0.82
CA THR A 15 2.05 -26.15 -0.65
C THR A 15 0.94 -26.48 -1.67
N LYS A 16 1.32 -26.70 -2.93
CA LYS A 16 0.39 -27.00 -4.03
C LYS A 16 -0.47 -28.24 -3.76
N LYS A 17 0.05 -29.25 -3.05
CA LYS A 17 -0.69 -30.48 -2.70
C LYS A 17 -1.86 -30.21 -1.76
N TYR A 18 -1.78 -29.14 -0.97
CA TYR A 18 -2.80 -28.74 -0.01
C TYR A 18 -3.64 -27.54 -0.48
N ALA A 19 -3.43 -27.04 -1.70
CA ALA A 19 -4.11 -25.83 -2.18
C ALA A 19 -5.66 -25.95 -2.13
N ASP A 20 -6.22 -27.05 -2.60
CA ASP A 20 -7.67 -27.29 -2.55
C ASP A 20 -8.19 -27.52 -1.12
N HIS A 21 -7.37 -28.13 -0.26
CA HIS A 21 -7.68 -28.29 1.16
C HIS A 21 -7.80 -26.92 1.83
N VAL A 22 -6.81 -26.05 1.67
CA VAL A 22 -6.83 -24.68 2.22
C VAL A 22 -8.01 -23.88 1.66
N ARG A 23 -8.30 -23.96 0.35
CA ARG A 23 -9.49 -23.30 -0.22
C ARG A 23 -10.78 -23.78 0.43
N LYS A 24 -10.98 -25.10 0.49
CA LYS A 24 -12.20 -25.70 1.06
C LYS A 24 -12.40 -25.29 2.51
N HIS A 25 -11.37 -25.47 3.34
CA HIS A 25 -11.44 -25.17 4.77
C HIS A 25 -11.51 -23.66 5.04
N GLY A 26 -10.83 -22.83 4.24
CA GLY A 26 -10.95 -21.37 4.31
C GLY A 26 -12.37 -20.86 4.04
N ILE A 27 -13.11 -21.49 3.12
CA ILE A 27 -14.54 -21.15 2.91
C ILE A 27 -15.40 -21.56 4.10
N VAL A 28 -15.13 -22.70 4.73
CA VAL A 28 -15.83 -23.13 5.96
C VAL A 28 -15.57 -22.13 7.09
N GLN A 29 -14.31 -21.72 7.30
CA GLN A 29 -13.92 -20.70 8.29
C GLN A 29 -14.65 -19.38 8.04
N PHE A 30 -14.68 -18.89 6.79
CA PHE A 30 -15.43 -17.69 6.44
C PHE A 30 -16.93 -17.82 6.76
N LEU A 31 -17.56 -18.93 6.40
CA LEU A 31 -18.98 -19.17 6.68
C LEU A 31 -19.25 -19.23 8.19
N ASN A 32 -18.35 -19.81 8.98
CA ASN A 32 -18.46 -19.83 10.44
C ASN A 32 -18.37 -18.42 11.03
N ILE A 33 -17.40 -17.61 10.58
CA ILE A 33 -17.28 -16.21 10.98
C ILE A 33 -18.55 -15.44 10.60
N TYR A 34 -18.95 -15.51 9.34
CA TYR A 34 -20.11 -14.80 8.81
C TYR A 34 -21.38 -15.16 9.60
N ASN A 35 -21.67 -16.45 9.79
CA ASN A 35 -22.88 -16.85 10.52
C ASN A 35 -22.88 -16.45 11.99
N LYS A 36 -21.70 -16.36 12.64
CA LYS A 36 -21.59 -15.88 14.02
C LYS A 36 -21.85 -14.37 14.15
N VAL A 37 -21.50 -13.56 13.14
CA VAL A 37 -21.44 -12.09 13.28
C VAL A 37 -22.16 -11.28 12.19
N LYS A 38 -22.90 -11.91 11.26
CA LYS A 38 -23.63 -11.20 10.19
C LYS A 38 -24.71 -10.25 10.69
N GLU A 39 -25.36 -10.59 11.81
CA GLU A 39 -26.38 -9.75 12.45
C GLU A 39 -25.79 -8.70 13.42
N ARG A 40 -24.45 -8.60 13.50
CA ARG A 40 -23.78 -7.65 14.38
C ARG A 40 -24.01 -6.23 13.86
N GLN A 41 -24.48 -5.37 14.76
CA GLN A 41 -24.85 -3.99 14.48
C GLN A 41 -24.38 -3.11 15.64
N LYS A 42 -24.29 -1.78 15.40
CA LYS A 42 -23.95 -0.77 16.40
C LYS A 42 -22.52 -0.87 16.94
N ASP A 43 -21.61 -1.44 16.16
CA ASP A 43 -20.19 -1.24 16.44
C ASP A 43 -19.85 0.25 16.33
N VAL A 44 -18.94 0.70 17.18
CA VAL A 44 -18.46 2.09 17.14
C VAL A 44 -17.34 2.23 16.12
N LEU A 45 -17.24 3.42 15.52
CA LEU A 45 -16.10 3.77 14.68
C LEU A 45 -14.83 3.68 15.51
N LEU A 46 -14.00 2.70 15.18
CA LEU A 46 -12.62 2.57 15.58
C LEU A 46 -11.77 2.61 14.33
N TRP A 47 -10.61 3.22 14.38
CA TRP A 47 -9.74 3.31 13.21
C TRP A 47 -8.28 3.41 13.63
N GLY A 48 -7.39 3.15 12.69
CA GLY A 48 -5.95 3.19 12.94
C GLY A 48 -5.18 3.33 11.64
N ASP A 49 -4.05 4.00 11.72
CA ASP A 49 -3.09 4.12 10.63
C ASP A 49 -1.97 3.10 10.77
N GLU A 50 -1.40 2.70 9.64
CA GLU A 50 -0.22 1.85 9.56
C GLU A 50 0.82 2.60 8.71
N VAL A 51 2.00 2.85 9.29
CA VAL A 51 3.10 3.57 8.65
C VAL A 51 4.30 2.64 8.56
N GLU A 52 4.81 2.48 7.34
CA GLU A 52 6.01 1.69 7.08
C GLU A 52 7.24 2.61 7.01
N TYR A 53 8.35 2.13 7.58
CA TYR A 53 9.61 2.86 7.69
C TYR A 53 10.76 2.03 7.10
N MET A 54 11.75 2.71 6.50
CA MET A 54 13.03 2.13 6.14
C MET A 54 14.12 2.57 7.13
N LEU A 55 14.96 1.63 7.55
CA LEU A 55 16.16 1.88 8.33
C LEU A 55 17.32 2.19 7.39
N ILE A 56 17.92 3.36 7.53
CA ILE A 56 19.03 3.80 6.68
C ILE A 56 20.24 4.24 7.52
N GLU A 57 21.44 3.96 7.00
CA GLU A 57 22.71 4.47 7.51
C GLU A 57 23.21 5.59 6.59
N MET A 58 23.60 6.72 7.18
CA MET A 58 24.25 7.85 6.50
C MET A 58 25.78 7.72 6.63
N ASP A 59 26.46 7.28 5.56
CA ASP A 59 27.92 7.26 5.50
C ASP A 59 28.43 8.61 4.94
N GLU A 60 28.58 9.59 5.83
CA GLU A 60 29.04 10.94 5.47
C GLU A 60 30.44 10.94 4.82
N LYS A 61 31.30 9.99 5.21
CA LYS A 61 32.69 9.92 4.73
C LYS A 61 32.75 9.53 3.25
N ASN A 62 31.93 8.59 2.83
CA ASN A 62 31.89 8.12 1.44
C ASN A 62 30.77 8.77 0.62
N GLY A 63 29.90 9.57 1.25
CA GLY A 63 28.74 10.19 0.60
C GLY A 63 27.76 9.12 0.10
N LYS A 64 27.45 8.13 0.95
CA LYS A 64 26.56 7.01 0.63
C LYS A 64 25.46 6.88 1.66
N VAL A 65 24.31 6.39 1.22
CA VAL A 65 23.21 5.96 2.10
C VAL A 65 22.90 4.52 1.77
N ARG A 66 22.73 3.70 2.81
CA ARG A 66 22.51 2.26 2.69
C ARG A 66 21.36 1.83 3.57
N LEU A 67 20.63 0.81 3.14
CA LEU A 67 19.57 0.18 3.91
C LEU A 67 20.17 -0.76 4.97
N VAL A 68 19.80 -0.60 6.23
CA VAL A 68 20.35 -1.37 7.35
C VAL A 68 19.54 -2.64 7.55
N LEU A 69 20.17 -3.81 7.44
CA LEU A 69 19.46 -5.11 7.40
C LEU A 69 19.15 -5.70 8.79
N ASN A 70 19.03 -4.86 9.82
CA ASN A 70 18.84 -5.27 11.22
C ASN A 70 17.42 -4.98 11.76
N GLY A 71 16.43 -4.78 10.88
CA GLY A 71 15.06 -4.47 11.27
C GLY A 71 14.44 -5.48 12.23
N GLY A 72 14.85 -6.76 12.16
CA GLY A 72 14.45 -7.79 13.14
C GLY A 72 14.93 -7.50 14.56
N GLU A 73 16.18 -7.07 14.74
CA GLU A 73 16.76 -6.75 16.06
C GLU A 73 16.16 -5.47 16.63
N VAL A 74 15.96 -4.46 15.76
CA VAL A 74 15.27 -3.21 16.11
C VAL A 74 13.85 -3.51 16.58
N LEU A 75 13.11 -4.31 15.82
CA LEU A 75 11.75 -4.71 16.12
C LEU A 75 11.66 -5.47 17.45
N GLU A 76 12.54 -6.44 17.69
CA GLU A 76 12.58 -7.19 18.94
C GLU A 76 12.79 -6.24 20.14
N THR A 77 13.74 -5.32 20.03
CA THR A 77 14.01 -4.31 21.07
C THR A 77 12.80 -3.42 21.32
N LEU A 78 12.11 -2.97 20.28
CA LEU A 78 10.91 -2.13 20.40
C LEU A 78 9.76 -2.89 21.06
N GLN A 79 9.52 -4.14 20.66
CA GLN A 79 8.47 -4.95 21.26
C GLN A 79 8.76 -5.30 22.72
N ASP A 80 10.02 -5.58 23.06
CA ASP A 80 10.45 -5.87 24.43
C ASP A 80 10.26 -4.66 25.35
N LYS A 81 10.60 -3.45 24.87
CA LYS A 81 10.39 -2.20 25.61
C LYS A 81 8.94 -1.72 25.60
N GLY A 82 8.17 -2.12 24.60
CA GLY A 82 6.80 -1.69 24.37
C GLY A 82 5.77 -2.72 24.81
N GLU A 83 5.06 -3.28 23.83
CA GLU A 83 3.86 -4.11 24.02
C GLU A 83 4.05 -5.37 24.86
N LYS A 84 5.25 -5.98 24.89
CA LYS A 84 5.53 -7.16 25.74
C LYS A 84 5.64 -6.81 27.23
N THR A 85 6.03 -5.56 27.54
CA THR A 85 6.17 -5.07 28.92
C THR A 85 4.93 -4.31 29.38
N ASN A 86 4.28 -3.58 28.48
CA ASN A 86 3.06 -2.83 28.73
C ASN A 86 2.00 -3.15 27.65
N PRO A 87 0.97 -3.95 27.96
CA PRO A 87 -0.10 -4.25 27.00
C PRO A 87 -0.84 -3.00 26.47
N ASN A 88 -0.80 -1.90 27.22
CA ASN A 88 -1.38 -0.61 26.84
C ASN A 88 -0.31 0.37 26.31
N HIS A 89 0.79 -0.14 25.76
CA HIS A 89 1.82 0.70 25.15
C HIS A 89 1.21 1.55 24.03
N PRO A 90 1.53 2.86 23.90
CA PRO A 90 0.87 3.76 22.96
C PRO A 90 1.21 3.49 21.49
N THR A 91 2.11 2.57 21.19
CA THR A 91 2.61 2.21 19.86
C THR A 91 2.79 0.70 19.76
N LEU A 92 2.56 0.13 18.58
CA LEU A 92 2.86 -1.27 18.26
C LEU A 92 3.78 -1.34 17.05
N TRP A 93 4.60 -2.39 17.00
CA TRP A 93 5.58 -2.58 15.95
C TRP A 93 5.49 -3.96 15.30
N ARG A 94 5.49 -4.01 13.96
CA ARG A 94 5.35 -5.24 13.18
C ARG A 94 6.48 -5.38 12.15
N PRO A 95 6.86 -6.62 11.78
CA PRO A 95 7.84 -6.85 10.73
C PRO A 95 7.21 -6.62 9.36
N GLU A 96 8.01 -6.11 8.43
CA GLU A 96 7.65 -6.01 7.01
C GLU A 96 8.60 -6.82 6.11
N TYR A 97 8.31 -6.90 4.81
CA TYR A 97 9.05 -7.74 3.85
C TYR A 97 10.56 -7.48 3.85
N GLY A 98 10.99 -6.22 3.82
CA GLY A 98 12.40 -5.86 3.82
C GLY A 98 13.03 -6.11 5.19
N SER A 99 14.23 -6.69 5.26
CA SER A 99 14.97 -6.79 6.52
C SER A 99 15.41 -5.43 7.06
N TYR A 100 15.29 -4.38 6.25
CA TYR A 100 15.49 -2.98 6.59
C TYR A 100 14.18 -2.24 6.89
N MET A 101 13.05 -2.93 6.95
CA MET A 101 11.74 -2.31 7.19
C MET A 101 11.18 -2.66 8.57
N ILE A 102 10.51 -1.68 9.17
CA ILE A 102 9.63 -1.86 10.32
C ILE A 102 8.32 -1.11 10.04
N GLU A 103 7.22 -1.60 10.60
CA GLU A 103 5.92 -0.95 10.51
C GLU A 103 5.42 -0.58 11.90
N GLY A 104 4.92 0.64 12.05
CA GLY A 104 4.39 1.17 13.30
C GLY A 104 2.90 1.49 13.20
N THR A 105 2.13 1.13 14.21
CA THR A 105 0.70 1.48 14.37
C THR A 105 0.46 2.14 15.73
N PRO A 106 -0.67 2.83 15.96
CA PRO A 106 -1.04 3.21 17.31
C PRO A 106 -1.23 1.97 18.19
N GLY A 107 -0.97 2.15 19.48
CA GLY A 107 -1.09 1.14 20.55
C GLY A 107 -2.47 0.52 20.67
N GLN A 108 -3.47 1.36 20.43
CA GLN A 108 -4.90 1.07 20.44
C GLN A 108 -5.52 1.82 19.26
N PRO A 109 -6.62 1.33 18.68
CA PRO A 109 -7.33 2.09 17.67
C PRO A 109 -7.83 3.43 18.25
N TYR A 110 -7.81 4.47 17.43
CA TYR A 110 -8.43 5.75 17.76
C TYR A 110 -9.96 5.61 17.85
N GLY A 111 -10.58 6.43 18.71
CA GLY A 111 -12.03 6.50 18.85
C GLY A 111 -12.74 7.29 17.75
N GLY A 112 -14.08 7.38 17.87
CA GLY A 112 -14.93 8.11 16.92
C GLY A 112 -15.12 9.61 17.22
N THR A 113 -14.56 10.13 18.31
CA THR A 113 -14.71 11.56 18.67
C THR A 113 -13.83 12.44 17.79
N MET A 114 -14.22 13.71 17.60
CA MET A 114 -13.44 14.66 16.78
C MET A 114 -12.06 14.94 17.38
N SER A 115 -11.95 14.94 18.72
CA SER A 115 -10.70 15.20 19.44
C SER A 115 -9.58 14.22 19.12
N GLU A 116 -9.91 13.02 18.64
CA GLU A 116 -8.92 12.01 18.23
C GLU A 116 -8.08 12.49 17.04
N PHE A 117 -8.58 13.43 16.22
CA PHE A 117 -7.78 13.98 15.13
C PHE A 117 -6.53 14.75 15.59
N ASN A 118 -6.49 15.22 16.84
CA ASN A 118 -5.29 15.84 17.42
C ASN A 118 -4.23 14.81 17.83
N THR A 119 -4.57 13.53 17.97
CA THR A 119 -3.68 12.52 18.56
C THR A 119 -2.86 11.77 17.51
N VAL A 120 -3.24 11.84 16.23
CA VAL A 120 -2.63 11.09 15.12
C VAL A 120 -1.16 11.47 14.92
N GLU A 121 -0.88 12.74 14.67
CA GLU A 121 0.48 13.24 14.43
C GLU A 121 1.36 13.05 15.66
N ASP A 122 0.77 13.25 16.84
CA ASP A 122 1.45 13.06 18.11
C ASP A 122 1.83 11.59 18.33
N ASN A 123 0.99 10.65 17.90
CA ASN A 123 1.26 9.22 17.92
C ASN A 123 2.33 8.81 16.89
N MET A 124 2.25 9.31 15.65
CA MET A 124 3.29 9.10 14.63
C MET A 124 4.65 9.63 15.11
N GLY A 125 4.68 10.82 15.72
CA GLY A 125 5.89 11.38 16.30
C GLY A 125 6.43 10.56 17.48
N LYS A 126 5.55 9.98 18.31
CA LYS A 126 5.96 9.02 19.37
C LYS A 126 6.61 7.78 18.76
N ARG A 127 6.01 7.16 17.74
CA ARG A 127 6.58 6.03 17.01
C ARG A 127 7.97 6.38 16.47
N ARG A 128 8.11 7.50 15.78
CA ARG A 128 9.40 7.95 15.22
C ARG A 128 10.47 8.12 16.28
N ARG A 129 10.16 8.79 17.40
CA ARG A 129 11.09 8.99 18.52
C ARG A 129 11.49 7.67 19.17
N GLU A 130 10.53 6.78 19.39
CA GLU A 130 10.77 5.48 20.02
C GLU A 130 11.70 4.62 19.15
N ALA A 131 11.38 4.45 17.87
CA ALA A 131 12.23 3.70 16.95
C ALA A 131 13.61 4.36 16.80
N SER A 132 13.69 5.69 16.71
CA SER A 132 14.99 6.39 16.61
C SER A 132 15.86 6.17 17.85
N SER A 133 15.26 5.99 19.03
CA SER A 133 15.99 5.81 20.30
C SER A 133 16.78 4.50 20.39
N VAL A 134 16.50 3.54 19.51
CA VAL A 134 17.15 2.22 19.49
C VAL A 134 18.10 2.03 18.30
N LEU A 135 18.26 3.06 17.45
CA LEU A 135 19.18 3.02 16.32
C LEU A 135 20.59 3.47 16.69
N ASN A 136 21.56 3.08 15.85
CA ASN A 136 22.93 3.56 15.99
C ASN A 136 23.05 5.05 15.62
N LYS A 137 24.12 5.71 16.06
CA LYS A 137 24.32 7.16 15.88
C LYS A 137 24.26 7.65 14.42
N ASN A 138 24.67 6.81 13.46
CA ASN A 138 24.68 7.16 12.04
C ASN A 138 23.46 6.62 11.29
N GLU A 139 22.51 6.02 12.00
CA GLU A 139 21.29 5.45 11.45
C GLU A 139 20.10 6.37 11.73
N THR A 140 19.10 6.33 10.86
CA THR A 140 17.85 7.09 11.00
C THR A 140 16.69 6.33 10.37
N LEU A 141 15.46 6.72 10.73
CA LEU A 141 14.24 6.20 10.11
C LEU A 141 13.80 7.11 8.97
N ALA A 142 13.65 6.52 7.79
CA ALA A 142 13.13 7.19 6.63
C ALA A 142 11.70 6.73 6.33
N THR A 143 10.76 7.68 6.29
CA THR A 143 9.43 7.49 5.70
C THR A 143 9.49 7.92 4.24
N ILE A 144 10.11 7.07 3.42
CA ILE A 144 10.20 7.23 1.97
C ILE A 144 9.53 6.02 1.33
N THR A 145 8.75 6.26 0.27
CA THR A 145 8.02 5.17 -0.37
C THR A 145 8.97 4.20 -1.07
N SER A 146 9.88 4.70 -1.92
CA SER A 146 10.83 3.85 -2.65
C SER A 146 12.27 4.32 -2.39
N PHE A 147 13.14 3.42 -1.95
CA PHE A 147 14.57 3.73 -1.82
C PHE A 147 15.20 3.93 -3.21
N PRO A 148 15.74 5.13 -3.56
CA PRO A 148 16.05 5.47 -4.96
C PRO A 148 17.05 4.54 -5.64
N ARG A 149 17.98 3.96 -4.86
CA ARG A 149 19.05 3.06 -5.33
C ARG A 149 18.86 1.60 -4.90
N LEU A 150 17.62 1.19 -4.66
CA LEU A 150 17.33 -0.21 -4.28
C LEU A 150 17.83 -1.16 -5.36
N GLY A 151 18.59 -2.19 -4.99
CA GLY A 151 19.19 -3.13 -5.95
C GLY A 151 20.40 -2.59 -6.73
N CYS A 152 20.91 -1.40 -6.43
CA CYS A 152 22.20 -0.94 -6.95
C CYS A 152 23.38 -1.54 -6.16
N PRO A 153 24.58 -1.67 -6.75
CA PRO A 153 25.75 -2.15 -6.00
C PRO A 153 25.99 -1.39 -4.69
N GLY A 154 26.19 -2.12 -3.59
CA GLY A 154 26.47 -1.54 -2.28
C GLY A 154 25.29 -0.86 -1.58
N PHE A 155 24.03 -1.13 -1.96
CA PHE A 155 22.86 -0.46 -1.38
C PHE A 155 22.49 -0.90 0.04
N THR A 156 23.06 -2.00 0.55
CA THR A 156 22.77 -2.54 1.89
C THR A 156 23.93 -2.36 2.86
N GLN A 157 23.63 -2.34 4.15
CA GLN A 157 24.58 -2.38 5.25
C GLN A 157 24.23 -3.54 6.20
N PRO A 158 25.10 -4.56 6.35
CA PRO A 158 26.32 -4.78 5.56
C PRO A 158 26.02 -5.05 4.07
N GLU A 159 27.04 -4.89 3.23
CA GLU A 159 26.92 -5.12 1.78
C GLU A 159 26.86 -6.62 1.47
N TYR A 160 25.82 -7.03 0.74
CA TYR A 160 25.66 -8.39 0.23
C TYR A 160 25.57 -8.41 -1.29
N LYS A 161 26.00 -9.53 -1.88
CA LYS A 161 25.86 -9.78 -3.31
C LYS A 161 24.56 -10.55 -3.58
N PRO A 162 23.87 -10.26 -4.69
CA PRO A 162 22.75 -11.08 -5.14
C PRO A 162 23.15 -12.55 -5.38
N THR A 163 22.17 -13.44 -5.28
CA THR A 163 22.35 -14.87 -5.57
C THR A 163 21.52 -15.25 -6.81
N PRO A 164 21.98 -14.93 -8.04
CA PRO A 164 21.22 -15.10 -9.29
C PRO A 164 21.24 -16.55 -9.81
N VAL A 165 21.01 -17.51 -8.92
CA VAL A 165 21.01 -18.95 -9.22
C VAL A 165 19.84 -19.61 -8.51
N GLU A 166 19.42 -20.80 -8.95
CA GLU A 166 18.20 -21.45 -8.48
C GLU A 166 18.13 -21.69 -6.97
N LYS A 167 19.29 -21.85 -6.30
CA LYS A 167 19.37 -21.98 -4.84
C LYS A 167 19.02 -20.67 -4.09
N GLY A 168 19.07 -19.53 -4.76
CA GLY A 168 18.68 -18.24 -4.22
C GLY A 168 17.17 -18.15 -4.05
N VAL A 169 16.73 -17.45 -3.00
CA VAL A 169 15.31 -17.25 -2.72
C VAL A 169 14.66 -16.48 -3.86
N SER A 170 15.19 -15.30 -4.18
CA SER A 170 14.69 -14.45 -5.26
C SER A 170 15.21 -14.82 -6.64
N LYS A 171 16.41 -15.43 -6.73
CA LYS A 171 17.18 -15.59 -7.97
C LYS A 171 17.48 -14.25 -8.68
N SER A 172 17.39 -13.13 -7.94
CA SER A 172 17.52 -11.79 -8.51
C SER A 172 18.95 -11.49 -8.95
N LEU A 173 19.08 -10.70 -10.02
CA LEU A 173 20.35 -10.11 -10.45
C LEU A 173 20.79 -8.93 -9.57
N PHE A 174 19.89 -8.36 -8.77
CA PHE A 174 20.07 -7.05 -8.15
C PHE A 174 19.80 -7.06 -6.65
N PHE A 175 18.88 -7.91 -6.18
CA PHE A 175 18.40 -7.93 -4.81
C PHE A 175 18.99 -9.12 -4.04
N PRO A 176 19.86 -8.90 -3.03
CA PRO A 176 20.37 -9.96 -2.17
C PRO A 176 19.26 -10.53 -1.28
N ASP A 177 19.29 -11.84 -1.05
CA ASP A 177 18.27 -12.52 -0.25
C ASP A 177 18.34 -12.09 1.23
N GLU A 178 19.49 -11.58 1.70
CA GLU A 178 19.67 -11.00 3.03
C GLU A 178 18.86 -9.71 3.23
N ALA A 179 18.45 -9.04 2.16
CA ALA A 179 17.55 -7.90 2.21
C ALA A 179 16.07 -8.31 2.42
N ILE A 180 15.77 -9.62 2.40
CA ILE A 180 14.46 -10.18 2.78
C ILE A 180 14.47 -10.41 4.29
N ASN A 181 13.37 -10.03 4.95
CA ASN A 181 13.20 -10.24 6.38
C ASN A 181 13.36 -11.72 6.75
N GLN A 182 14.05 -11.97 7.87
CA GLN A 182 14.42 -13.30 8.34
C GLN A 182 13.22 -14.16 8.77
N HIS A 183 12.05 -13.55 8.99
CA HIS A 183 10.84 -14.32 9.27
C HIS A 183 10.53 -15.28 8.09
N PRO A 184 10.36 -16.60 8.33
CA PRO A 184 10.30 -17.60 7.25
C PRO A 184 9.21 -17.35 6.20
N ARG A 185 8.10 -16.70 6.59
CA ARG A 185 7.02 -16.27 5.69
C ARG A 185 7.52 -15.53 4.44
N PHE A 186 8.44 -14.56 4.59
CA PHE A 186 8.79 -13.66 3.49
C PHE A 186 9.66 -14.32 2.42
N SER A 187 10.64 -15.11 2.85
CA SER A 187 11.47 -15.89 1.93
C SER A 187 10.67 -17.02 1.26
N THR A 188 9.75 -17.64 2.00
CA THR A 188 8.82 -18.64 1.46
C THR A 188 7.92 -18.04 0.40
N LEU A 189 7.31 -16.89 0.67
CA LEU A 189 6.44 -16.19 -0.27
C LEU A 189 7.21 -15.81 -1.55
N THR A 190 8.41 -15.24 -1.43
CA THR A 190 9.28 -14.89 -2.57
C THR A 190 9.57 -16.11 -3.44
N ARG A 191 9.97 -17.22 -2.81
CA ARG A 191 10.29 -18.47 -3.51
C ARG A 191 9.04 -19.06 -4.17
N ASN A 192 7.96 -19.21 -3.41
CA ASN A 192 6.76 -19.88 -3.90
C ASN A 192 6.09 -19.12 -5.04
N ILE A 193 6.12 -17.78 -5.04
CA ILE A 193 5.67 -16.96 -6.18
C ILE A 193 6.49 -17.31 -7.43
N ARG A 194 7.82 -17.28 -7.34
CA ARG A 194 8.73 -17.59 -8.47
C ARG A 194 8.51 -19.01 -9.00
N HIS A 195 8.41 -19.99 -8.11
CA HIS A 195 8.21 -21.39 -8.50
C HIS A 195 6.80 -21.65 -9.06
N ARG A 196 5.75 -21.02 -8.50
CA ARG A 196 4.38 -21.08 -9.04
C ARG A 196 4.32 -20.47 -10.43
N ARG A 197 4.90 -19.29 -10.60
CA ARG A 197 4.93 -18.54 -11.86
C ARG A 197 5.71 -19.28 -12.95
N GLY A 198 6.74 -20.03 -12.56
CA GLY A 198 7.66 -20.74 -13.47
C GLY A 198 8.81 -19.88 -14.01
N GLU A 199 8.84 -18.61 -13.61
CA GLU A 199 9.84 -17.59 -13.96
C GLU A 199 9.90 -16.57 -12.80
N LYS A 200 10.93 -15.73 -12.77
CA LYS A 200 10.99 -14.56 -11.89
C LYS A 200 9.82 -13.63 -12.19
N VAL A 201 9.47 -12.84 -11.19
CA VAL A 201 8.61 -11.67 -11.42
C VAL A 201 9.32 -10.71 -12.37
N VAL A 202 8.54 -10.02 -13.21
CA VAL A 202 9.06 -9.13 -14.24
C VAL A 202 8.45 -7.76 -14.04
N ILE A 203 9.28 -6.77 -13.73
CA ILE A 203 8.86 -5.40 -13.49
C ILE A 203 9.60 -4.51 -14.48
N ASN A 204 8.85 -3.88 -15.39
CA ASN A 204 9.38 -2.93 -16.36
C ASN A 204 8.75 -1.57 -16.09
N VAL A 205 9.54 -0.63 -15.57
CA VAL A 205 9.10 0.74 -15.26
C VAL A 205 9.60 1.66 -16.36
N PRO A 206 8.77 2.48 -17.03
CA PRO A 206 9.25 3.37 -18.08
C PRO A 206 10.32 4.32 -17.51
N ILE A 207 11.45 4.42 -18.20
CA ILE A 207 12.51 5.35 -17.79
C ILE A 207 12.13 6.77 -18.18
N PHE A 208 12.45 7.75 -17.33
CA PHE A 208 12.36 9.14 -17.73
C PHE A 208 13.36 9.41 -18.86
N LYS A 209 12.90 9.95 -19.98
CA LYS A 209 13.74 10.32 -21.13
C LYS A 209 14.16 11.78 -21.00
N ASP A 210 15.29 12.01 -20.35
CA ASP A 210 15.95 13.30 -20.27
C ASP A 210 16.91 13.50 -21.47
N LYS A 211 17.57 14.66 -21.57
CA LYS A 211 18.36 15.09 -22.74
C LYS A 211 19.49 14.13 -23.11
N CYS A 212 20.12 13.51 -22.12
CA CYS A 212 21.25 12.59 -22.26
C CYS A 212 20.85 11.14 -21.94
N THR A 213 19.59 10.85 -21.68
CA THR A 213 19.12 9.48 -21.52
C THR A 213 19.23 8.76 -22.86
N PRO A 214 19.90 7.59 -22.93
CA PRO A 214 19.94 6.82 -24.16
C PRO A 214 18.52 6.52 -24.68
N SER A 215 18.30 6.65 -25.99
CA SER A 215 17.03 6.27 -26.62
C SER A 215 17.29 5.45 -27.90
N PRO A 216 16.95 4.15 -27.94
CA PRO A 216 16.32 3.42 -26.83
C PRO A 216 17.28 3.24 -25.64
N PHE A 217 16.74 3.32 -24.43
CA PHE A 217 17.45 2.88 -23.23
C PHE A 217 17.41 1.35 -23.20
N VAL A 218 18.59 0.72 -23.23
CA VAL A 218 18.73 -0.73 -23.27
C VAL A 218 19.75 -1.16 -22.25
N GLU A 219 19.31 -2.00 -21.32
CA GLU A 219 20.16 -2.53 -20.25
C GLU A 219 20.91 -3.79 -20.71
N LYS A 220 22.03 -4.08 -20.04
CA LYS A 220 22.82 -5.29 -20.27
C LYS A 220 22.99 -6.01 -18.95
N PHE A 221 22.86 -7.34 -18.99
CA PHE A 221 22.93 -8.20 -17.82
C PHE A 221 24.01 -9.27 -18.00
N PRO A 222 25.27 -8.98 -17.66
CA PRO A 222 26.38 -9.92 -17.89
C PRO A 222 26.26 -11.24 -17.11
N GLU A 223 25.59 -11.21 -15.96
CA GLU A 223 25.41 -12.35 -15.04
C GLU A 223 24.05 -13.05 -15.21
N ASP A 224 23.29 -12.71 -16.26
CA ASP A 224 21.98 -13.29 -16.55
C ASP A 224 22.08 -14.65 -17.25
N ASP A 225 21.15 -15.56 -16.93
CA ASP A 225 20.99 -16.85 -17.60
C ASP A 225 20.14 -16.75 -18.89
N GLY A 226 19.87 -15.52 -19.33
CA GLY A 226 19.05 -15.14 -20.47
C GLY A 226 17.61 -14.79 -20.11
N GLU A 227 17.16 -15.07 -18.89
CA GLU A 227 15.80 -14.75 -18.43
C GLU A 227 15.54 -13.24 -18.40
N ALA A 228 16.43 -12.45 -17.81
CA ALA A 228 16.28 -11.00 -17.75
C ALA A 228 16.40 -10.35 -19.13
N ALA A 229 17.34 -10.81 -19.96
CA ALA A 229 17.52 -10.28 -21.31
C ALA A 229 16.28 -10.47 -22.20
N ARG A 230 15.49 -11.54 -21.99
CA ARG A 230 14.21 -11.76 -22.69
C ARG A 230 13.06 -10.93 -22.10
N ALA A 231 13.08 -10.69 -20.80
CA ALA A 231 12.00 -10.04 -20.07
C ALA A 231 12.08 -8.50 -20.05
N ALA A 232 13.28 -7.94 -20.13
CA ALA A 232 13.52 -6.50 -20.12
C ALA A 232 13.01 -5.83 -21.41
N LEU A 233 12.32 -4.71 -21.26
CA LEU A 233 11.82 -3.91 -22.38
C LEU A 233 12.77 -2.72 -22.67
N PRO A 234 12.99 -2.35 -23.95
CA PRO A 234 13.62 -1.07 -24.27
C PRO A 234 12.85 0.10 -23.64
N ASP A 235 13.56 1.17 -23.26
CA ASP A 235 13.00 2.35 -22.60
C ASP A 235 12.35 2.07 -21.22
N HIS A 236 12.73 0.96 -20.58
CA HIS A 236 12.27 0.62 -19.23
C HIS A 236 13.44 0.27 -18.31
N ILE A 237 13.30 0.63 -17.05
CA ILE A 237 14.10 0.14 -15.92
C ILE A 237 13.59 -1.26 -15.59
N TYR A 238 14.46 -2.26 -15.72
CA TYR A 238 14.13 -3.65 -15.43
C TYR A 238 14.45 -4.02 -13.96
N MET A 239 13.50 -4.69 -13.30
CA MET A 239 13.61 -5.21 -11.94
C MET A 239 12.97 -6.60 -11.87
N ASP A 240 13.52 -7.51 -11.05
CA ASP A 240 13.25 -8.95 -11.14
C ASP A 240 13.02 -9.66 -9.79
N ALA A 241 12.68 -8.90 -8.74
CA ALA A 241 12.52 -9.43 -7.38
C ALA A 241 11.32 -8.83 -6.68
N MET A 242 10.72 -9.62 -5.78
CA MET A 242 9.61 -9.18 -4.91
C MET A 242 9.97 -7.96 -4.07
N GLY A 243 11.23 -7.86 -3.63
CA GLY A 243 11.73 -6.73 -2.85
C GLY A 243 11.69 -5.38 -3.54
N PHE A 244 11.63 -5.31 -4.88
CA PHE A 244 11.47 -4.03 -5.56
C PHE A 244 10.07 -3.40 -5.38
N GLY A 245 9.09 -4.22 -5.03
CA GLY A 245 7.73 -3.77 -4.75
C GLY A 245 7.40 -3.82 -3.26
N MET A 246 7.46 -5.01 -2.66
CA MET A 246 7.17 -5.22 -1.24
C MET A 246 8.24 -4.64 -0.30
N GLY A 247 9.42 -4.28 -0.82
CA GLY A 247 10.43 -3.51 -0.10
C GLY A 247 10.24 -1.99 -0.18
N ASN A 248 9.09 -1.52 -0.69
CA ASN A 248 8.64 -0.13 -0.64
C ASN A 248 7.73 0.09 0.58
N CYS A 249 7.64 1.33 1.05
CA CYS A 249 6.78 1.72 2.18
C CYS A 249 5.45 2.33 1.72
N CYS A 250 4.43 2.26 2.56
CA CYS A 250 3.15 2.92 2.34
C CYS A 250 2.47 3.44 3.60
N LEU A 251 1.36 4.14 3.38
CA LEU A 251 0.44 4.59 4.42
C LEU A 251 -0.90 3.88 4.22
N GLN A 252 -1.37 3.18 5.25
CA GLN A 252 -2.64 2.47 5.22
C GLN A 252 -3.54 2.94 6.35
N VAL A 253 -4.87 2.90 6.15
CA VAL A 253 -5.84 3.25 7.18
C VAL A 253 -6.93 2.19 7.25
N THR A 254 -7.15 1.62 8.42
CA THR A 254 -8.22 0.66 8.67
C THR A 254 -9.32 1.30 9.50
N PHE A 255 -10.58 1.04 9.15
CA PHE A 255 -11.77 1.53 9.83
C PHE A 255 -12.67 0.34 10.20
N GLN A 256 -13.21 0.36 11.41
CA GLN A 256 -14.31 -0.49 11.84
C GLN A 256 -15.62 0.21 11.54
N ALA A 257 -16.48 -0.46 10.78
CA ALA A 257 -17.83 0.00 10.48
C ALA A 257 -18.82 -0.47 11.55
N CYS A 258 -20.01 0.14 11.59
CA CYS A 258 -21.05 -0.22 12.56
C CYS A 258 -21.71 -1.58 12.29
N SER A 259 -21.61 -2.07 11.05
CA SER A 259 -22.16 -3.35 10.58
C SER A 259 -21.47 -3.81 9.29
N ILE A 260 -21.84 -5.01 8.81
CA ILE A 260 -21.39 -5.50 7.51
C ILE A 260 -21.92 -4.65 6.34
N GLU A 261 -23.15 -4.14 6.44
CA GLU A 261 -23.74 -3.28 5.40
C GLU A 261 -22.98 -1.97 5.25
N GLU A 262 -22.65 -1.32 6.37
CA GLU A 262 -21.85 -0.10 6.35
C GLU A 262 -20.43 -0.37 5.85
N ALA A 263 -19.82 -1.50 6.25
CA ALA A 263 -18.50 -1.90 5.75
C ALA A 263 -18.50 -2.07 4.22
N ARG A 264 -19.49 -2.75 3.65
CA ARG A 264 -19.63 -2.94 2.20
C ARG A 264 -19.85 -1.61 1.47
N TYR A 265 -20.70 -0.74 2.04
CA TYR A 265 -20.94 0.58 1.49
C TYR A 265 -19.67 1.44 1.49
N LEU A 266 -18.93 1.50 2.61
CA LEU A 266 -17.67 2.23 2.68
C LEU A 266 -16.59 1.65 1.75
N TYR A 267 -16.48 0.32 1.65
CA TYR A 267 -15.56 -0.33 0.72
C TYR A 267 -15.76 0.19 -0.70
N ASP A 268 -17.02 0.21 -1.17
CA ASP A 268 -17.35 0.62 -2.53
C ASP A 268 -17.09 2.11 -2.75
N GLN A 269 -17.58 2.96 -1.85
CA GLN A 269 -17.44 4.41 -1.98
C GLN A 269 -15.96 4.82 -1.99
N LEU A 270 -15.16 4.25 -1.08
CA LEU A 270 -13.74 4.54 -0.97
C LEU A 270 -12.91 4.03 -2.14
N ALA A 271 -13.33 2.95 -2.82
CA ALA A 271 -12.61 2.44 -3.98
C ALA A 271 -12.44 3.47 -5.10
N THR A 272 -13.42 4.37 -5.27
CA THR A 272 -13.37 5.46 -6.26
C THR A 272 -12.35 6.54 -5.91
N PHE A 273 -12.00 6.67 -4.63
CA PHE A 273 -10.99 7.61 -4.14
C PHE A 273 -9.57 7.06 -4.18
N CYS A 274 -9.40 5.74 -4.34
CA CYS A 274 -8.07 5.15 -4.39
C CYS A 274 -7.12 5.81 -5.42
N PRO A 275 -7.51 5.99 -6.70
CA PRO A 275 -6.65 6.67 -7.68
C PRO A 275 -6.38 8.14 -7.35
N ILE A 276 -7.36 8.84 -6.77
CA ILE A 276 -7.23 10.26 -6.39
C ILE A 276 -6.18 10.42 -5.30
N MET A 277 -6.30 9.62 -4.23
CA MET A 277 -5.38 9.67 -3.09
C MET A 277 -4.00 9.16 -3.47
N MET A 278 -3.89 8.18 -4.37
CA MET A 278 -2.60 7.74 -4.91
C MET A 278 -1.88 8.88 -5.65
N ALA A 279 -2.58 9.57 -6.56
CA ALA A 279 -1.99 10.71 -7.29
C ALA A 279 -1.63 11.89 -6.38
N LEU A 280 -2.45 12.21 -5.37
CA LEU A 280 -2.15 13.25 -4.38
C LEU A 280 -0.96 12.93 -3.49
N SER A 281 -0.76 11.65 -3.16
CA SER A 281 0.29 11.19 -2.26
C SER A 281 1.59 10.78 -2.98
N ALA A 282 1.59 10.69 -4.31
CA ALA A 282 2.72 10.36 -5.19
C ALA A 282 4.12 10.66 -4.60
N ALA A 283 4.92 9.61 -4.32
CA ALA A 283 6.21 9.73 -3.61
C ALA A 283 7.30 8.73 -4.08
N SER A 284 7.15 8.09 -5.24
CA SER A 284 8.10 7.08 -5.73
C SER A 284 8.58 7.30 -7.18
N PRO A 285 9.33 8.38 -7.44
CA PRO A 285 9.78 8.73 -8.79
C PRO A 285 11.04 7.99 -9.25
N PHE A 286 11.64 7.17 -8.39
CA PHE A 286 13.00 6.63 -8.58
C PHE A 286 13.05 5.13 -8.30
N TYR A 287 13.65 4.39 -9.23
CA TYR A 287 13.81 2.94 -9.12
C TYR A 287 15.17 2.50 -9.62
N ARG A 288 15.84 1.62 -8.87
CA ARG A 288 17.10 0.96 -9.26
C ARG A 288 18.21 1.93 -9.70
N GLY A 289 18.24 3.11 -9.09
CA GLY A 289 19.22 4.15 -9.40
C GLY A 289 18.91 4.96 -10.66
N TYR A 290 17.67 4.92 -11.14
CA TYR A 290 17.20 5.69 -12.28
C TYR A 290 15.97 6.51 -11.96
N VAL A 291 15.80 7.60 -12.72
CA VAL A 291 14.58 8.40 -12.76
C VAL A 291 13.54 7.69 -13.64
N SER A 292 12.37 7.35 -13.09
CA SER A 292 11.27 6.71 -13.83
C SER A 292 10.32 7.75 -14.43
N ASP A 293 9.42 7.35 -15.33
CA ASP A 293 8.34 8.19 -15.88
C ASP A 293 6.98 7.94 -15.19
N ILE A 294 7.01 7.45 -13.95
CA ILE A 294 5.86 7.24 -13.06
C ILE A 294 6.16 7.82 -11.67
N ASP A 295 5.14 8.20 -10.90
CA ASP A 295 5.33 8.84 -9.58
C ASP A 295 4.80 8.01 -8.40
N CYS A 296 4.21 6.84 -8.67
CA CYS A 296 3.53 6.01 -7.67
C CYS A 296 3.99 4.53 -7.73
N ARG A 297 3.99 3.84 -6.59
CA ARG A 297 4.57 2.49 -6.49
C ARG A 297 3.69 1.37 -7.02
N TRP A 298 2.41 1.65 -7.26
CA TRP A 298 1.36 0.64 -7.39
C TRP A 298 1.65 -0.43 -8.45
N GLY A 299 2.06 -0.02 -9.66
CA GLY A 299 2.40 -0.94 -10.73
C GLY A 299 3.67 -1.77 -10.43
N VAL A 300 4.62 -1.20 -9.69
CA VAL A 300 5.85 -1.90 -9.27
C VAL A 300 5.52 -3.00 -8.27
N ILE A 301 4.75 -2.68 -7.22
CA ILE A 301 4.36 -3.67 -6.21
C ILE A 301 3.36 -4.70 -6.75
N SER A 302 2.47 -4.29 -7.66
CA SER A 302 1.57 -5.21 -8.37
C SER A 302 2.36 -6.29 -9.12
N ALA A 303 3.39 -5.87 -9.88
CA ALA A 303 4.23 -6.78 -10.65
C ALA A 303 5.18 -7.60 -9.77
N SER A 304 5.60 -7.10 -8.60
CA SER A 304 6.59 -7.77 -7.74
C SER A 304 6.06 -9.03 -7.05
N VAL A 305 4.73 -9.23 -7.03
CA VAL A 305 4.09 -10.43 -6.46
C VAL A 305 3.09 -11.08 -7.42
N ASP A 306 3.20 -10.77 -8.71
CA ASP A 306 2.39 -11.40 -9.74
C ASP A 306 2.85 -12.85 -9.92
N ASP A 307 2.09 -13.79 -9.37
CA ASP A 307 2.38 -15.22 -9.42
C ASP A 307 1.78 -15.91 -10.64
N ARG A 308 1.11 -15.18 -11.54
CA ARG A 308 0.38 -15.75 -12.68
C ARG A 308 1.29 -16.44 -13.67
N THR A 309 0.95 -17.67 -14.02
CA THR A 309 1.65 -18.46 -15.06
C THR A 309 1.46 -17.84 -16.45
N GLY A 310 2.19 -18.35 -17.45
CA GLY A 310 1.96 -18.00 -18.86
C GLY A 310 0.54 -18.32 -19.32
N GLU A 311 -0.03 -19.43 -18.85
CA GLU A 311 -1.43 -19.78 -19.06
C GLU A 311 -2.36 -18.74 -18.39
N GLU A 312 -2.20 -18.43 -17.10
CA GLU A 312 -3.13 -17.50 -16.42
C GLU A 312 -3.12 -16.10 -17.04
N ARG A 313 -1.97 -15.64 -17.56
CA ARG A 313 -1.81 -14.37 -18.29
C ARG A 313 -2.32 -14.39 -19.74
N GLY A 314 -2.72 -15.56 -20.26
CA GLY A 314 -3.17 -15.71 -21.63
C GLY A 314 -2.06 -15.74 -22.69
N LEU A 315 -0.80 -15.88 -22.29
CA LEU A 315 0.35 -16.01 -23.19
C LEU A 315 0.43 -17.41 -23.82
N GLU A 316 -0.11 -18.41 -23.13
CA GLU A 316 -0.17 -19.81 -23.55
C GLU A 316 -1.61 -20.34 -23.46
N PRO A 317 -2.02 -21.40 -24.20
CA PRO A 317 -3.34 -22.02 -24.04
C PRO A 317 -3.56 -22.57 -22.62
N LEU A 318 -4.76 -22.40 -22.06
CA LEU A 318 -5.12 -22.93 -20.74
C LEU A 318 -5.22 -24.46 -20.79
N LYS A 319 -4.34 -25.17 -20.08
CA LYS A 319 -4.27 -26.65 -20.06
C LYS A 319 -4.08 -27.20 -18.65
N THR A 320 -3.24 -26.55 -17.85
CA THR A 320 -2.85 -27.00 -16.52
C THR A 320 -3.50 -26.18 -15.42
N ASN A 321 -3.60 -24.86 -15.61
CA ASN A 321 -4.29 -23.96 -14.69
C ASN A 321 -5.81 -24.00 -14.92
N LYS A 322 -6.60 -23.67 -13.87
CA LYS A 322 -8.08 -23.65 -13.94
C LYS A 322 -8.64 -22.37 -14.57
N PHE A 323 -7.91 -21.26 -14.46
CA PHE A 323 -8.45 -19.93 -14.76
C PHE A 323 -7.54 -19.11 -15.68
N ARG A 324 -8.15 -18.23 -16.48
CA ARG A 324 -7.49 -17.02 -16.99
C ARG A 324 -7.65 -15.94 -15.93
N ILE A 325 -6.60 -15.19 -15.61
CA ILE A 325 -6.65 -14.21 -14.54
C ILE A 325 -6.10 -12.87 -15.01
N LEU A 326 -6.97 -11.85 -15.04
CA LEU A 326 -6.71 -10.56 -15.68
C LEU A 326 -5.72 -9.68 -14.92
N LYS A 327 -5.80 -9.69 -13.59
CA LYS A 327 -5.01 -8.85 -12.69
C LYS A 327 -4.06 -9.68 -11.82
N SER A 328 -2.95 -9.07 -11.39
CA SER A 328 -2.10 -9.65 -10.34
C SER A 328 -2.94 -9.84 -9.07
N ARG A 329 -2.52 -10.73 -8.16
CA ARG A 329 -3.14 -10.83 -6.83
C ARG A 329 -2.92 -9.56 -5.99
N TYR A 330 -1.98 -8.71 -6.40
CA TYR A 330 -1.86 -7.34 -5.93
C TYR A 330 -2.33 -6.39 -7.04
N ASP A 331 -3.53 -5.82 -6.92
CA ASP A 331 -4.07 -4.86 -7.90
C ASP A 331 -5.28 -4.09 -7.33
N SER A 332 -5.83 -3.14 -8.06
CA SER A 332 -7.15 -2.54 -7.82
C SER A 332 -8.25 -3.58 -7.56
N ILE A 333 -9.27 -3.21 -6.77
CA ILE A 333 -10.41 -4.11 -6.48
C ILE A 333 -11.08 -4.64 -7.76
N ASP A 334 -11.70 -5.82 -7.66
CA ASP A 334 -12.32 -6.51 -8.80
C ASP A 334 -13.86 -6.47 -8.77
N SER A 335 -14.46 -6.07 -7.65
CA SER A 335 -15.91 -6.04 -7.49
C SER A 335 -16.34 -5.08 -6.39
N TYR A 336 -17.38 -4.31 -6.63
CA TYR A 336 -18.20 -3.68 -5.61
C TYR A 336 -19.04 -4.70 -4.84
N LEU A 337 -19.23 -4.44 -3.56
CA LEU A 337 -19.83 -5.34 -2.58
C LEU A 337 -21.23 -4.92 -2.15
N SER A 338 -21.57 -3.64 -2.21
CA SER A 338 -22.87 -3.13 -1.78
C SER A 338 -23.89 -3.19 -2.92
N SER A 339 -25.18 -3.19 -2.57
CA SER A 339 -26.27 -3.26 -3.55
C SER A 339 -26.28 -2.08 -4.54
N CYS A 340 -25.83 -0.88 -4.12
CA CYS A 340 -25.72 0.27 -5.03
C CYS A 340 -24.56 0.14 -6.03
N GLY A 341 -23.58 -0.72 -5.74
CA GLY A 341 -22.45 -1.02 -6.60
C GLY A 341 -22.70 -2.05 -7.70
N ASP A 342 -23.74 -2.90 -7.61
CA ASP A 342 -23.96 -4.02 -8.56
C ASP A 342 -23.99 -3.54 -10.02
N ARG A 343 -24.68 -2.43 -10.29
CA ARG A 343 -24.79 -1.85 -11.65
C ARG A 343 -23.46 -1.35 -12.22
N TYR A 344 -22.47 -1.12 -11.37
CA TYR A 344 -21.16 -0.59 -11.73
C TYR A 344 -20.08 -1.68 -11.82
N ASN A 345 -20.41 -2.94 -11.50
CA ASN A 345 -19.55 -4.09 -11.75
C ASN A 345 -19.58 -4.45 -13.25
N ASP A 346 -18.84 -3.70 -14.06
CA ASP A 346 -18.85 -3.78 -15.52
C ASP A 346 -17.61 -4.46 -16.14
N ILE A 347 -16.75 -5.04 -15.30
CA ILE A 347 -15.58 -5.82 -15.72
C ILE A 347 -15.84 -7.32 -15.60
N ASP A 348 -15.08 -8.11 -16.37
CA ASP A 348 -15.13 -9.57 -16.27
C ASP A 348 -14.52 -10.04 -14.95
N LEU A 349 -15.32 -10.69 -14.11
CA LEU A 349 -14.91 -11.20 -12.81
C LEU A 349 -14.73 -12.71 -12.88
N THR A 350 -13.47 -13.15 -12.94
CA THR A 350 -13.15 -14.57 -12.84
C THR A 350 -13.45 -15.08 -11.43
N ILE A 351 -14.31 -16.09 -11.30
CA ILE A 351 -14.68 -16.69 -10.01
C ILE A 351 -14.54 -18.22 -10.04
N ASP A 352 -14.34 -18.83 -8.88
CA ASP A 352 -14.56 -20.27 -8.72
C ASP A 352 -16.05 -20.56 -8.54
N GLU A 353 -16.69 -21.12 -9.58
CA GLU A 353 -18.14 -21.37 -9.60
C GLU A 353 -18.61 -22.36 -8.52
N GLU A 354 -17.75 -23.31 -8.11
CA GLU A 354 -18.12 -24.26 -7.05
C GLU A 354 -18.17 -23.56 -5.69
N ILE A 355 -17.18 -22.71 -5.42
CA ILE A 355 -17.13 -21.88 -4.20
C ILE A 355 -18.28 -20.88 -4.20
N ASN A 356 -18.51 -20.19 -5.32
CA ASN A 356 -19.61 -19.23 -5.45
C ASN A 356 -20.95 -19.90 -5.14
N LYS A 357 -21.20 -21.08 -5.72
CA LYS A 357 -22.41 -21.87 -5.44
C LYS A 357 -22.50 -22.26 -3.96
N GLN A 358 -21.42 -22.75 -3.35
CA GLN A 358 -21.39 -23.11 -1.93
C GLN A 358 -21.76 -21.93 -1.03
N LEU A 359 -21.24 -20.74 -1.32
CA LEU A 359 -21.53 -19.51 -0.57
C LEU A 359 -23.00 -19.09 -0.73
N LEU A 360 -23.55 -19.15 -1.95
CA LEU A 360 -24.96 -18.85 -2.22
C LEU A 360 -25.91 -19.84 -1.52
N ASP A 361 -25.63 -21.14 -1.60
CA ASP A 361 -26.40 -22.19 -0.94
C ASP A 361 -26.36 -22.04 0.60
N ALA A 362 -25.29 -21.46 1.14
CA ALA A 362 -25.14 -21.11 2.56
C ALA A 362 -25.81 -19.79 2.97
N GLY A 363 -26.45 -19.08 2.03
CA GLY A 363 -27.20 -17.85 2.29
C GLY A 363 -26.36 -16.56 2.26
N ILE A 364 -25.15 -16.59 1.68
CA ILE A 364 -24.41 -15.37 1.33
C ILE A 364 -25.04 -14.77 0.07
N ASP A 365 -25.22 -13.44 0.03
CA ASP A 365 -25.78 -12.79 -1.15
C ASP A 365 -24.78 -12.79 -2.33
N LYS A 366 -25.32 -12.60 -3.54
CA LYS A 366 -24.59 -12.65 -4.82
C LYS A 366 -23.27 -11.88 -4.80
N LEU A 367 -23.26 -10.62 -4.37
CA LEU A 367 -22.07 -9.76 -4.51
C LEU A 367 -20.95 -10.20 -3.58
N LEU A 368 -21.29 -10.50 -2.33
CA LEU A 368 -20.30 -10.98 -1.37
C LEU A 368 -19.82 -12.39 -1.73
N ALA A 369 -20.70 -13.27 -2.21
CA ALA A 369 -20.33 -14.60 -2.68
C ALA A 369 -19.34 -14.55 -3.85
N GLN A 370 -19.62 -13.70 -4.85
CA GLN A 370 -18.74 -13.50 -6.00
C GLN A 370 -17.39 -12.91 -5.60
N HIS A 371 -17.37 -11.94 -4.68
CA HIS A 371 -16.12 -11.38 -4.17
C HIS A 371 -15.23 -12.45 -3.52
N ILE A 372 -15.77 -13.24 -2.58
CA ILE A 372 -15.00 -14.29 -1.90
C ILE A 372 -14.58 -15.37 -2.90
N ALA A 373 -15.46 -15.78 -3.82
CA ALA A 373 -15.14 -16.75 -4.86
C ALA A 373 -14.04 -16.26 -5.83
N HIS A 374 -13.97 -14.95 -6.09
CA HIS A 374 -12.88 -14.33 -6.85
C HIS A 374 -11.54 -14.42 -6.10
N LEU A 375 -11.50 -14.04 -4.81
CA LEU A 375 -10.27 -14.11 -4.02
C LEU A 375 -9.68 -15.53 -3.96
N PHE A 376 -10.56 -16.54 -4.01
CA PHE A 376 -10.22 -17.96 -3.92
C PHE A 376 -9.87 -18.60 -5.28
N ILE A 377 -9.81 -17.85 -6.39
CA ILE A 377 -9.18 -18.36 -7.63
C ILE A 377 -7.66 -18.48 -7.49
N ARG A 378 -7.08 -17.88 -6.45
CA ARG A 378 -5.64 -17.90 -6.15
C ARG A 378 -5.25 -19.16 -5.38
N ASP A 379 -3.98 -19.54 -5.52
CA ASP A 379 -3.39 -20.55 -4.66
C ASP A 379 -2.80 -19.93 -3.38
N PRO A 380 -2.78 -20.69 -2.26
CA PRO A 380 -2.02 -20.30 -1.08
C PRO A 380 -0.52 -20.32 -1.42
N LEU A 381 0.21 -19.29 -0.98
CA LEU A 381 1.64 -19.14 -1.28
C LEU A 381 2.55 -19.33 -0.06
N SER A 382 2.00 -19.26 1.14
CA SER A 382 2.75 -19.42 2.38
C SER A 382 1.91 -20.25 3.36
N LEU A 383 2.15 -21.56 3.38
CA LEU A 383 1.52 -22.50 4.30
C LEU A 383 2.59 -23.10 5.22
N PHE A 384 2.28 -23.19 6.51
CA PHE A 384 3.13 -23.85 7.50
C PHE A 384 2.59 -25.25 7.77
N GLU A 385 3.48 -26.22 7.98
CA GLU A 385 3.13 -27.62 8.24
C GLU A 385 2.16 -27.77 9.42
N GLU A 386 2.39 -26.97 10.47
CA GLU A 386 1.59 -26.94 11.69
C GLU A 386 0.16 -26.42 11.45
N ASN A 387 -0.04 -25.66 10.37
CA ASN A 387 -1.32 -25.02 10.04
C ASN A 387 -2.05 -25.72 8.89
N ILE A 388 -1.72 -26.97 8.56
CA ILE A 388 -2.44 -27.74 7.53
C ILE A 388 -3.83 -28.14 8.03
N TYR A 389 -3.94 -28.63 9.27
CA TYR A 389 -5.19 -29.11 9.86
C TYR A 389 -5.54 -28.24 11.06
N LEU A 390 -6.61 -27.47 10.94
CA LEU A 390 -7.02 -26.45 11.92
C LEU A 390 -8.47 -26.68 12.36
N ASP A 391 -8.86 -26.03 13.45
CA ASP A 391 -10.26 -25.97 13.87
C ASP A 391 -11.01 -24.85 13.12
N ASP A 392 -11.77 -25.23 12.08
CA ASP A 392 -12.50 -24.28 11.26
C ASP A 392 -13.55 -23.46 12.02
N GLU A 393 -13.98 -23.88 13.20
CA GLU A 393 -14.96 -23.12 14.00
C GLU A 393 -14.31 -21.94 14.74
N ASN A 394 -13.03 -22.07 15.10
CA ASN A 394 -12.35 -21.17 16.04
C ASN A 394 -11.11 -20.49 15.46
N GLU A 395 -10.62 -20.96 14.31
CA GLU A 395 -9.46 -20.41 13.61
C GLU A 395 -9.87 -19.87 12.24
N SER A 396 -9.01 -19.02 11.66
CA SER A 396 -9.29 -18.37 10.37
C SER A 396 -8.09 -18.37 9.42
N ASP A 397 -7.02 -19.10 9.76
CA ASP A 397 -5.74 -19.02 9.07
C ASP A 397 -5.82 -19.51 7.62
N HIS A 398 -6.71 -20.45 7.27
CA HIS A 398 -6.88 -20.86 5.87
C HIS A 398 -7.60 -19.79 5.06
N PHE A 399 -8.62 -19.15 5.63
CA PHE A 399 -9.24 -17.97 5.02
C PHE A 399 -8.21 -16.83 4.86
N GLU A 400 -7.50 -16.50 5.94
CA GLU A 400 -6.47 -15.45 5.94
C GLU A 400 -5.28 -15.78 5.03
N ASN A 401 -5.00 -17.06 4.74
CA ASN A 401 -3.97 -17.43 3.77
C ASN A 401 -4.23 -16.79 2.40
N LEU A 402 -5.48 -16.84 1.95
CA LEU A 402 -5.91 -16.29 0.66
C LEU A 402 -6.31 -14.82 0.77
N GLN A 403 -7.04 -14.44 1.82
CA GLN A 403 -7.45 -13.05 2.05
C GLN A 403 -6.24 -12.11 2.24
N SER A 404 -5.28 -12.47 3.10
CA SER A 404 -4.11 -11.63 3.38
C SER A 404 -3.14 -11.51 2.20
N THR A 405 -3.24 -12.42 1.22
CA THR A 405 -2.40 -12.44 0.02
C THR A 405 -3.14 -12.08 -1.27
N ASN A 406 -4.39 -11.62 -1.17
CA ASN A 406 -4.99 -10.75 -2.17
C ASN A 406 -4.83 -9.31 -1.65
N TRP A 407 -3.91 -8.56 -2.27
CA TRP A 407 -3.52 -7.22 -1.83
C TRP A 407 -4.16 -6.19 -2.72
N GLN A 408 -5.37 -5.77 -2.37
CA GLN A 408 -6.12 -4.82 -3.19
C GLN A 408 -5.97 -3.36 -2.73
N THR A 409 -6.48 -2.39 -3.51
CA THR A 409 -6.55 -0.97 -3.11
C THR A 409 -7.46 -0.75 -1.90
N MET A 410 -8.53 -1.54 -1.81
CA MET A 410 -9.37 -1.68 -0.63
C MET A 410 -9.34 -3.13 -0.16
N ARG A 411 -9.45 -3.36 1.14
CA ARG A 411 -9.66 -4.69 1.70
C ARG A 411 -10.87 -4.71 2.59
N PHE A 412 -11.81 -5.61 2.31
CA PHE A 412 -12.93 -5.92 3.19
C PHE A 412 -12.48 -6.98 4.19
N LYS A 413 -12.53 -6.69 5.49
CA LYS A 413 -11.89 -7.50 6.55
C LYS A 413 -12.96 -8.06 7.48
N PRO A 414 -13.26 -9.37 7.41
CA PRO A 414 -14.09 -10.02 8.41
C PRO A 414 -13.52 -9.87 9.83
N PRO A 415 -14.37 -9.98 10.86
CA PRO A 415 -13.94 -10.10 12.25
C PRO A 415 -13.00 -11.30 12.45
N PRO A 416 -11.90 -11.14 13.21
CA PRO A 416 -11.16 -12.29 13.72
C PRO A 416 -12.07 -13.14 14.61
N PRO A 417 -11.99 -14.48 14.53
CA PRO A 417 -12.72 -15.36 15.44
C PRO A 417 -12.48 -15.00 16.90
N ASN A 418 -13.52 -15.14 17.74
CA ASN A 418 -13.42 -15.00 19.19
C ASN A 418 -12.85 -13.64 19.66
N SER A 419 -13.16 -12.55 18.94
CA SER A 419 -12.73 -11.20 19.27
C SER A 419 -13.89 -10.20 19.27
N ASP A 420 -13.71 -9.07 19.95
CA ASP A 420 -14.68 -7.96 19.96
C ASP A 420 -14.54 -7.04 18.72
N ILE A 421 -13.62 -7.34 17.80
CA ILE A 421 -13.39 -6.55 16.60
C ILE A 421 -14.54 -6.77 15.60
N GLY A 422 -15.06 -5.68 15.04
CA GLY A 422 -16.16 -5.69 14.07
C GLY A 422 -15.71 -5.86 12.61
N TRP A 423 -16.67 -5.68 11.70
CA TRP A 423 -16.42 -5.65 10.25
C TRP A 423 -15.60 -4.40 9.91
N ARG A 424 -14.53 -4.59 9.13
CA ARG A 424 -13.60 -3.51 8.82
C ARG A 424 -13.40 -3.35 7.32
N VAL A 425 -12.97 -2.15 6.95
CA VAL A 425 -12.41 -1.86 5.63
C VAL A 425 -11.05 -1.21 5.79
N GLU A 426 -10.16 -1.44 4.85
CA GLU A 426 -8.79 -0.93 4.87
C GLU A 426 -8.47 -0.24 3.54
N PHE A 427 -8.05 1.02 3.62
CA PHE A 427 -7.68 1.89 2.52
C PHE A 427 -6.15 1.86 2.35
N ARG A 428 -5.67 1.32 1.23
CA ARG A 428 -4.27 0.90 1.01
C ARG A 428 -3.46 1.62 -0.09
N PRO A 429 -4.01 2.53 -0.93
CA PRO A 429 -3.30 3.00 -2.11
C PRO A 429 -2.28 4.12 -1.82
N MET A 430 -2.30 4.73 -0.63
CA MET A 430 -1.49 5.93 -0.36
C MET A 430 -0.01 5.59 -0.27
N GLU A 431 0.79 6.47 -0.85
CA GLU A 431 2.25 6.47 -0.68
C GLU A 431 2.58 7.04 0.71
N VAL A 432 3.64 6.54 1.37
CA VAL A 432 4.07 7.15 2.64
C VAL A 432 4.76 8.48 2.36
N GLN A 433 4.49 9.47 3.21
CA GLN A 433 5.01 10.84 3.10
C GLN A 433 6.21 11.07 4.01
N LEU A 434 6.97 12.13 3.71
CA LEU A 434 8.23 12.44 4.39
C LEU A 434 8.06 12.77 5.88
N THR A 435 7.00 13.48 6.25
CA THR A 435 6.77 13.95 7.62
C THR A 435 5.52 13.34 8.26
N ASP A 436 5.51 13.28 9.59
CA ASP A 436 4.37 12.82 10.37
C ASP A 436 3.15 13.74 10.18
N PHE A 437 3.38 15.05 9.97
CA PHE A 437 2.35 16.03 9.59
C PHE A 437 1.65 15.66 8.28
N GLU A 438 2.42 15.37 7.22
CA GLU A 438 1.85 15.01 5.92
C GLU A 438 1.07 13.70 5.99
N ASN A 439 1.64 12.66 6.62
CA ASN A 439 0.97 11.37 6.79
C ASN A 439 -0.34 11.54 7.59
N SER A 440 -0.30 12.29 8.70
CA SER A 440 -1.48 12.59 9.50
C SER A 440 -2.54 13.34 8.71
N ALA A 441 -2.15 14.30 7.86
CA ALA A 441 -3.10 15.03 7.03
C ALA A 441 -3.88 14.11 6.08
N PHE A 442 -3.21 13.13 5.46
CA PHE A 442 -3.84 12.14 4.61
C PHE A 442 -4.75 11.19 5.38
N VAL A 443 -4.31 10.70 6.55
CA VAL A 443 -5.11 9.86 7.44
C VAL A 443 -6.39 10.59 7.89
N VAL A 444 -6.24 11.82 8.41
CA VAL A 444 -7.38 12.62 8.89
C VAL A 444 -8.34 12.94 7.75
N PHE A 445 -7.82 13.25 6.55
CA PHE A 445 -8.66 13.49 5.38
C PHE A 445 -9.54 12.28 5.04
N ILE A 446 -8.97 11.08 4.99
CA ILE A 446 -9.74 9.89 4.62
C ILE A 446 -10.76 9.50 5.69
N VAL A 447 -10.42 9.66 6.98
CA VAL A 447 -11.35 9.41 8.10
C VAL A 447 -12.49 10.44 8.11
N LEU A 448 -12.20 11.72 7.86
CA LEU A 448 -13.26 12.73 7.73
C LEU A 448 -14.15 12.45 6.52
N LEU A 449 -13.57 11.99 5.41
CA LEU A 449 -14.32 11.65 4.22
C LEU A 449 -15.31 10.50 4.46
N THR A 450 -14.92 9.43 5.18
CA THR A 450 -15.86 8.34 5.52
C THR A 450 -17.03 8.87 6.35
N ARG A 451 -16.76 9.72 7.33
CA ARG A 451 -17.80 10.33 8.17
C ARG A 451 -18.77 11.17 7.35
N VAL A 452 -18.27 11.94 6.39
CA VAL A 452 -19.08 12.76 5.50
C VAL A 452 -19.91 11.91 4.54
N ILE A 453 -19.31 10.88 3.92
CA ILE A 453 -20.01 9.92 3.07
C ILE A 453 -21.22 9.33 3.80
N LEU A 454 -21.01 8.85 5.03
CA LEU A 454 -22.07 8.25 5.84
C LEU A 454 -23.12 9.27 6.30
N SER A 455 -22.68 10.45 6.77
CA SER A 455 -23.58 11.46 7.33
C SER A 455 -24.48 12.09 6.28
N TYR A 456 -23.95 12.31 5.08
CA TYR A 456 -24.67 12.95 3.98
C TYR A 456 -25.19 11.95 2.94
N LYS A 457 -24.89 10.65 3.10
CA LYS A 457 -25.25 9.58 2.16
C LYS A 457 -24.79 9.88 0.73
N LEU A 458 -23.56 10.36 0.60
CA LEU A 458 -22.98 10.74 -0.68
C LEU A 458 -22.71 9.49 -1.53
N ASP A 459 -23.00 9.56 -2.82
CA ASP A 459 -22.71 8.49 -3.77
C ASP A 459 -21.67 8.91 -4.81
N PHE A 460 -20.50 8.27 -4.75
CA PHE A 460 -19.36 8.50 -5.63
C PHE A 460 -19.14 7.40 -6.66
N LEU A 461 -19.98 6.37 -6.66
CA LEU A 461 -19.77 5.17 -7.48
C LEU A 461 -19.79 5.51 -8.97
N ILE A 462 -18.86 4.87 -9.68
CA ILE A 462 -18.67 4.90 -11.13
C ILE A 462 -18.40 3.47 -11.61
N PRO A 463 -18.55 3.16 -12.91
CA PRO A 463 -18.20 1.84 -13.43
C PRO A 463 -16.78 1.42 -13.05
N LEU A 464 -16.60 0.18 -12.64
CA LEU A 464 -15.33 -0.31 -12.12
C LEU A 464 -14.21 -0.27 -13.17
N SER A 465 -14.56 -0.44 -14.45
CA SER A 465 -13.64 -0.22 -15.58
C SER A 465 -13.03 1.19 -15.59
N LYS A 466 -13.76 2.20 -15.10
CA LYS A 466 -13.27 3.57 -14.94
C LYS A 466 -12.40 3.75 -13.71
N VAL A 467 -12.65 3.01 -12.63
CA VAL A 467 -11.72 2.96 -11.49
C VAL A 467 -10.38 2.36 -11.93
N ASP A 468 -10.39 1.26 -12.69
CA ASP A 468 -9.19 0.63 -13.24
C ASP A 468 -8.43 1.56 -14.21
N GLU A 469 -9.14 2.31 -15.06
CA GLU A 469 -8.56 3.34 -15.92
C GLU A 469 -7.89 4.45 -15.09
N ASN A 470 -8.60 4.97 -14.08
CA ASN A 470 -8.09 5.99 -13.18
C ASN A 470 -6.85 5.52 -12.42
N MET A 471 -6.79 4.26 -11.98
CA MET A 471 -5.61 3.69 -11.31
C MET A 471 -4.38 3.67 -12.22
N LYS A 472 -4.55 3.49 -13.53
CA LYS A 472 -3.45 3.60 -14.51
C LYS A 472 -3.03 5.05 -14.72
N VAL A 473 -3.99 5.98 -14.80
CA VAL A 473 -3.72 7.42 -14.96
C VAL A 473 -2.98 7.98 -13.74
N ALA A 474 -3.42 7.64 -12.54
CA ALA A 474 -2.90 8.16 -11.27
C ALA A 474 -1.43 7.80 -10.98
N GLN A 475 -0.85 6.85 -11.71
CA GLN A 475 0.57 6.49 -11.58
C GLN A 475 1.49 7.32 -12.47
N LYS A 476 0.96 7.96 -13.52
CA LYS A 476 1.76 8.72 -14.47
C LYS A 476 2.49 9.87 -13.77
N ARG A 477 3.65 10.23 -14.29
CA ARG A 477 4.38 11.41 -13.80
C ARG A 477 3.48 12.66 -13.84
N ASN A 478 3.44 13.39 -12.73
CA ASN A 478 2.59 14.56 -12.50
C ASN A 478 1.08 14.31 -12.62
N ALA A 479 0.60 13.08 -12.44
CA ALA A 479 -0.83 12.75 -12.53
C ALA A 479 -1.74 13.58 -11.60
N VAL A 480 -1.20 14.19 -10.54
CA VAL A 480 -1.96 15.11 -9.68
C VAL A 480 -2.51 16.33 -10.44
N GLN A 481 -1.89 16.70 -11.56
CA GLN A 481 -2.31 17.79 -12.45
C GLN A 481 -3.21 17.30 -13.61
N GLU A 482 -3.43 16.00 -13.70
CA GLU A 482 -4.24 15.38 -14.75
C GLU A 482 -5.71 15.21 -14.31
N GLY A 483 -6.56 14.83 -15.26
CA GLY A 483 -7.96 14.52 -15.01
C GLY A 483 -8.18 13.10 -14.49
N ILE A 484 -9.06 12.93 -13.50
CA ILE A 484 -9.61 11.66 -13.01
C ILE A 484 -11.12 11.65 -13.23
N VAL A 485 -11.68 10.52 -13.65
CA VAL A 485 -13.13 10.36 -13.81
C VAL A 485 -13.77 10.13 -12.43
N LEU A 486 -14.78 10.92 -12.07
CA LEU A 486 -15.53 10.76 -10.82
C LEU A 486 -17.01 11.14 -11.01
N ALA A 487 -17.89 10.61 -10.17
CA ALA A 487 -19.29 11.03 -10.11
C ALA A 487 -19.42 12.55 -9.89
N LYS A 488 -20.30 13.18 -10.66
CA LYS A 488 -20.56 14.63 -10.63
C LYS A 488 -21.70 14.99 -9.69
N CYS A 489 -22.73 14.15 -9.64
CA CYS A 489 -23.94 14.36 -8.84
C CYS A 489 -23.95 13.40 -7.65
N LEU A 490 -23.85 13.94 -6.44
CA LEU A 490 -23.64 13.14 -5.22
C LEU A 490 -24.93 12.72 -4.50
N ASN A 491 -26.08 13.30 -4.89
CA ASN A 491 -27.37 13.17 -4.19
C ASN A 491 -28.54 12.72 -5.10
N SER A 492 -28.28 12.30 -6.33
CA SER A 492 -29.34 11.91 -7.27
C SER A 492 -29.64 10.42 -7.22
N GLU A 493 -30.89 10.06 -6.90
CA GLU A 493 -31.42 8.72 -7.17
C GLU A 493 -31.55 8.54 -8.71
N GLY A 494 -30.49 8.07 -9.37
CA GLY A 494 -30.45 7.93 -10.84
C GLY A 494 -29.09 7.47 -11.38
N ASP A 495 -28.92 7.46 -12.71
CA ASP A 495 -27.58 7.30 -13.32
C ASP A 495 -26.71 8.48 -12.87
N ASN A 496 -25.70 8.20 -12.03
CA ASN A 496 -24.74 9.23 -11.67
C ASN A 496 -23.95 9.57 -12.93
N GLU A 497 -24.19 10.76 -13.47
CA GLU A 497 -23.33 11.32 -14.50
C GLU A 497 -21.92 11.43 -13.90
N TYR A 498 -20.96 10.69 -14.44
CA TYR A 498 -19.55 10.80 -14.10
C TYR A 498 -18.83 11.59 -15.18
N THR A 499 -17.83 12.35 -14.78
CA THR A 499 -17.06 13.20 -15.70
C THR A 499 -15.59 13.23 -15.32
N LEU A 500 -14.75 13.47 -16.32
CA LEU A 500 -13.34 13.76 -16.11
C LEU A 500 -13.19 15.12 -15.40
N MET A 501 -12.49 15.14 -14.28
CA MET A 501 -12.21 16.35 -13.49
C MET A 501 -10.75 16.35 -13.05
N SER A 502 -10.12 17.53 -13.05
CA SER A 502 -8.81 17.66 -12.39
C SER A 502 -8.91 17.35 -10.89
N ILE A 503 -7.82 16.88 -10.28
CA ILE A 503 -7.80 16.67 -8.83
C ILE A 503 -8.08 17.97 -8.08
N ASP A 504 -7.59 19.12 -8.57
CA ASP A 504 -7.96 20.43 -8.01
C ASP A 504 -9.48 20.65 -7.99
N THR A 505 -10.17 20.35 -9.09
CA THR A 505 -11.64 20.46 -9.15
C THR A 505 -12.32 19.49 -8.18
N ILE A 506 -11.82 18.26 -8.05
CA ILE A 506 -12.38 17.26 -7.12
C ILE A 506 -12.20 17.71 -5.66
N ILE A 507 -11.00 18.18 -5.30
CA ILE A 507 -10.66 18.53 -3.92
C ILE A 507 -11.21 19.91 -3.53
N ASN A 508 -10.94 20.93 -4.34
CA ASN A 508 -11.23 22.33 -4.02
C ASN A 508 -12.55 22.83 -4.59
N GLY A 509 -13.13 22.12 -5.56
CA GLY A 509 -14.35 22.51 -6.23
C GLY A 509 -14.10 23.45 -7.41
N LYS A 510 -15.10 23.57 -8.27
CA LYS A 510 -15.15 24.53 -9.36
C LYS A 510 -16.60 24.90 -9.63
N GLU A 511 -16.90 26.20 -9.56
CA GLU A 511 -18.25 26.73 -9.71
C GLU A 511 -18.92 26.22 -10.99
N GLY A 512 -20.18 25.77 -10.87
CA GLY A 512 -20.95 25.20 -11.96
C GLY A 512 -20.53 23.79 -12.41
N ILE A 513 -19.47 23.21 -11.83
CA ILE A 513 -18.95 21.88 -12.20
C ILE A 513 -19.09 20.89 -11.05
N PHE A 514 -18.43 21.17 -9.92
CA PHE A 514 -18.39 20.28 -8.77
C PHE A 514 -18.17 21.09 -7.49
N GLN A 515 -18.85 20.73 -6.41
CA GLN A 515 -18.76 21.47 -5.14
C GLN A 515 -17.36 21.41 -4.52
N GLY A 516 -16.66 20.29 -4.72
CA GLY A 516 -15.36 20.03 -4.10
C GLY A 516 -15.47 19.33 -2.75
N LEU A 517 -14.57 18.39 -2.47
CA LEU A 517 -14.57 17.65 -1.20
C LEU A 517 -14.26 18.54 0.00
N ILE A 518 -13.28 19.43 -0.10
CA ILE A 518 -12.92 20.33 1.02
C ILE A 518 -14.08 21.27 1.39
N PRO A 519 -14.78 21.90 0.44
CA PRO A 519 -16.03 22.61 0.74
C PRO A 519 -17.07 21.75 1.46
N ILE A 520 -17.29 20.50 1.04
CA ILE A 520 -18.24 19.59 1.70
C ILE A 520 -17.78 19.24 3.13
N LEU A 521 -16.50 18.89 3.30
CA LEU A 521 -15.90 18.60 4.61
C LEU A 521 -16.03 19.79 5.57
N ASN A 522 -15.81 21.01 5.07
CA ASN A 522 -15.96 22.21 5.90
C ASN A 522 -17.41 22.45 6.33
N CYS A 523 -18.38 22.23 5.45
CA CYS A 523 -19.80 22.29 5.80
C CYS A 523 -20.15 21.25 6.87
N TYR A 524 -19.61 20.04 6.77
CA TYR A 524 -19.78 19.02 7.80
C TYR A 524 -19.21 19.47 9.16
N LEU A 525 -17.99 20.00 9.17
CA LEU A 525 -17.33 20.46 10.38
C LEU A 525 -18.00 21.69 11.01
N GLU A 526 -18.69 22.54 10.24
CA GLU A 526 -19.50 23.65 10.76
C GLU A 526 -20.76 23.19 11.49
N ASN A 527 -21.29 22.02 11.12
CA ASN A 527 -22.49 21.43 11.73
C ASN A 527 -22.16 20.45 12.87
N MET A 528 -20.88 20.25 13.18
CA MET A 528 -20.41 19.37 14.24
C MET A 528 -19.89 20.17 15.43
N GLU A 529 -20.10 19.66 16.64
CA GLU A 529 -19.45 20.19 17.83
C GLU A 529 -17.96 19.77 17.80
N VAL A 530 -17.12 20.67 17.31
CA VAL A 530 -15.66 20.51 17.26
C VAL A 530 -15.04 21.60 18.11
N ASP A 531 -14.18 21.24 19.06
CA ASP A 531 -13.42 22.23 19.83
C ASP A 531 -12.44 23.00 18.92
N VAL A 532 -12.06 24.20 19.37
CA VAL A 532 -11.27 25.14 18.56
C VAL A 532 -9.91 24.55 18.17
N ASP A 533 -9.26 23.83 19.08
CA ASP A 533 -7.93 23.26 18.85
C ASP A 533 -8.01 22.17 17.77
N THR A 534 -8.95 21.23 17.91
CA THR A 534 -9.24 20.21 16.90
C THR A 534 -9.59 20.81 15.54
N ARG A 535 -10.43 21.86 15.52
CA ARG A 535 -10.81 22.54 14.26
C ARG A 535 -9.60 23.16 13.58
N CYS A 536 -8.70 23.79 14.34
CA CYS A 536 -7.45 24.36 13.82
C CYS A 536 -6.52 23.29 13.24
N THR A 537 -6.34 22.17 13.92
CA THR A 537 -5.56 21.02 13.44
C THR A 537 -6.09 20.50 12.12
N ILE A 538 -7.40 20.21 12.05
CA ILE A 538 -8.05 19.72 10.83
C ILE A 538 -7.87 20.73 9.68
N LEU A 539 -8.06 22.03 9.93
CA LEU A 539 -7.92 23.05 8.89
C LEU A 539 -6.48 23.14 8.35
N ASN A 540 -5.46 22.93 9.18
CA ASN A 540 -4.07 22.87 8.73
C ASN A 540 -3.82 21.65 7.82
N TYR A 541 -4.38 20.49 8.17
CA TYR A 541 -4.31 19.30 7.32
C TYR A 541 -5.04 19.49 5.99
N LEU A 542 -6.27 20.01 6.01
CA LEU A 542 -7.02 20.30 4.79
C LEU A 542 -6.32 21.33 3.90
N LYS A 543 -5.59 22.29 4.51
CA LYS A 543 -4.78 23.27 3.78
C LYS A 543 -3.64 22.60 2.99
N LEU A 544 -2.99 21.58 3.55
CA LEU A 544 -1.98 20.81 2.81
C LEU A 544 -2.60 20.14 1.57
N ILE A 545 -3.70 19.40 1.77
CA ILE A 545 -4.38 18.66 0.70
C ILE A 545 -4.90 19.60 -0.38
N LYS A 546 -5.51 20.72 0.01
CA LYS A 546 -5.95 21.80 -0.89
C LYS A 546 -4.84 22.28 -1.80
N ARG A 547 -3.70 22.64 -1.21
CA ARG A 547 -2.59 23.29 -1.93
C ARG A 547 -1.81 22.29 -2.80
N ARG A 548 -1.78 21.00 -2.42
CA ARG A 548 -1.25 19.94 -3.29
C ARG A 548 -2.15 19.70 -4.49
N ALA A 549 -3.46 19.61 -4.27
CA ALA A 549 -4.43 19.41 -5.34
C ALA A 549 -4.38 20.54 -6.38
N SER A 550 -4.21 21.79 -5.95
CA SER A 550 -4.08 22.95 -6.86
C SER A 550 -2.72 23.09 -7.54
N GLY A 551 -1.72 22.29 -7.14
CA GLY A 551 -0.34 22.39 -7.61
C GLY A 551 0.47 23.53 -6.99
N GLU A 552 -0.07 24.23 -5.99
CA GLU A 552 0.66 25.24 -5.23
C GLU A 552 1.77 24.61 -4.37
N LEU A 553 1.51 23.43 -3.81
CA LEU A 553 2.51 22.57 -3.18
C LEU A 553 2.81 21.38 -4.07
N MET A 554 4.07 20.94 -4.05
CA MET A 554 4.51 19.77 -4.79
C MET A 554 4.06 18.48 -4.08
N THR A 555 3.84 17.42 -4.86
CA THR A 555 3.91 16.05 -4.33
C THR A 555 5.37 15.73 -3.99
N MET A 556 5.58 14.75 -3.12
CA MET A 556 6.94 14.31 -2.77
C MET A 556 7.69 13.82 -4.01
N ALA A 557 7.03 13.10 -4.91
CA ALA A 557 7.63 12.65 -6.17
C ALA A 557 8.11 13.82 -7.04
N LYS A 558 7.30 14.87 -7.20
CA LYS A 558 7.69 16.06 -7.96
C LYS A 558 8.87 16.79 -7.28
N TRP A 559 8.82 16.96 -5.96
CA TRP A 559 9.90 17.59 -5.20
C TRP A 559 11.23 16.85 -5.35
N MET A 560 11.21 15.52 -5.19
CA MET A 560 12.39 14.67 -5.37
C MET A 560 12.96 14.78 -6.78
N ARG A 561 12.12 14.81 -7.82
CA ARG A 561 12.55 15.03 -9.21
C ARG A 561 13.22 16.37 -9.40
N GLU A 562 12.63 17.45 -8.89
CA GLU A 562 13.22 18.78 -8.97
C GLU A 562 14.55 18.87 -8.22
N PHE A 563 14.67 18.17 -7.09
CA PHE A 563 15.94 18.07 -6.37
C PHE A 563 17.02 17.44 -7.24
N VAL A 564 16.73 16.29 -7.88
CA VAL A 564 17.68 15.58 -8.74
C VAL A 564 18.02 16.40 -9.99
N ASP A 565 17.04 17.00 -10.66
CA ASP A 565 17.25 17.84 -11.85
C ASP A 565 18.21 19.01 -11.57
N LYS A 566 18.10 19.62 -10.38
CA LYS A 566 18.95 20.74 -9.94
C LYS A 566 20.29 20.29 -9.34
N HIS A 567 20.51 18.99 -9.14
CA HIS A 567 21.70 18.51 -8.46
C HIS A 567 22.96 18.67 -9.34
N PRO A 568 24.08 19.24 -8.83
CA PRO A 568 25.26 19.55 -9.64
C PRO A 568 25.91 18.35 -10.36
N GLN A 569 25.72 17.14 -9.84
CA GLN A 569 26.24 15.90 -10.45
C GLN A 569 25.27 15.19 -11.39
N TYR A 570 24.02 15.67 -11.49
CA TYR A 570 23.05 15.06 -12.39
C TYR A 570 23.39 15.44 -13.84
N LYS A 571 23.50 14.44 -14.72
CA LYS A 571 24.00 14.62 -16.09
C LYS A 571 22.89 14.66 -17.13
N GLN A 572 21.65 14.84 -16.69
CA GLN A 572 20.46 14.76 -17.55
C GLN A 572 20.37 13.40 -18.27
N ASP A 573 20.88 12.34 -17.66
CA ASP A 573 20.94 10.98 -18.19
C ASP A 573 19.99 10.02 -17.45
N SER A 574 19.14 10.55 -16.58
CA SER A 574 18.23 9.82 -15.70
C SER A 574 18.93 8.91 -14.69
N VAL A 575 20.24 9.09 -14.42
CA VAL A 575 20.99 8.28 -13.45
C VAL A 575 21.09 8.98 -12.10
N ILE A 576 20.78 8.24 -11.03
CA ILE A 576 20.90 8.66 -9.63
C ILE A 576 22.13 8.00 -9.05
N THR A 577 23.23 8.74 -8.88
CA THR A 577 24.48 8.23 -8.30
C THR A 577 24.39 8.10 -6.77
N ASP A 578 25.36 7.42 -6.14
CA ASP A 578 25.45 7.35 -4.68
C ASP A 578 25.44 8.74 -4.03
N ARG A 579 26.15 9.71 -4.64
CA ARG A 579 26.22 11.07 -4.14
C ARG A 579 24.88 11.81 -4.25
N ILE A 580 24.19 11.69 -5.39
CA ILE A 580 22.85 12.29 -5.57
C ILE A 580 21.89 11.70 -4.53
N ASN A 581 21.91 10.38 -4.35
CA ASN A 581 21.08 9.69 -3.36
C ASN A 581 21.40 10.13 -1.93
N TYR A 582 22.68 10.30 -1.59
CA TYR A 582 23.08 10.78 -0.29
C TYR A 582 22.60 12.21 -0.02
N ASP A 583 22.83 13.14 -0.94
CA ASP A 583 22.42 14.53 -0.75
C ASP A 583 20.88 14.65 -0.66
N LEU A 584 20.14 13.85 -1.45
CA LEU A 584 18.69 13.78 -1.38
C LEU A 584 18.19 13.24 -0.03
N LEU A 585 18.67 12.07 0.40
CA LEU A 585 18.19 11.46 1.64
C LEU A 585 18.67 12.22 2.88
N ARG A 586 19.81 12.90 2.82
CA ARG A 586 20.24 13.83 3.86
C ARG A 586 19.28 15.02 3.97
N LYS A 587 18.85 15.58 2.83
CA LYS A 587 17.84 16.63 2.78
C LYS A 587 16.50 16.16 3.38
N CYS A 588 16.06 14.95 3.00
CA CYS A 588 14.88 14.32 3.58
C CYS A 588 14.98 14.20 5.11
N ASP A 589 16.08 13.66 5.63
CA ASP A 589 16.31 13.48 7.07
C ASP A 589 16.28 14.81 7.84
N SER A 590 16.92 15.87 7.32
CA SER A 590 16.90 17.19 7.95
C SER A 590 15.51 17.84 7.93
N ILE A 591 14.71 17.62 6.88
CA ILE A 591 13.31 18.08 6.84
C ILE A 591 12.46 17.33 7.87
N THR A 592 12.58 16.01 7.92
CA THR A 592 11.83 15.16 8.86
C THR A 592 12.17 15.49 10.32
N LYS A 593 13.42 15.85 10.61
CA LYS A 593 13.86 16.29 11.95
C LYS A 593 13.51 17.75 12.27
N GLY A 594 12.96 18.50 11.32
CA GLY A 594 12.66 19.93 11.48
C GLY A 594 13.90 20.84 11.54
N GLU A 595 15.07 20.33 11.15
CA GLU A 595 16.32 21.09 11.05
C GLU A 595 16.30 22.03 9.84
N GLU A 596 15.61 21.64 8.77
CA GLU A 596 15.36 22.46 7.59
C GLU A 596 13.89 22.55 7.24
N ARG A 597 13.47 23.72 6.77
CA ARG A 597 12.11 23.94 6.24
C ARG A 597 12.05 23.58 4.75
N CYS A 598 10.87 23.13 4.32
CA CYS A 598 10.57 22.80 2.92
C CYS A 598 9.19 23.35 2.54
N PRO A 599 9.03 24.69 2.41
CA PRO A 599 7.75 25.33 2.16
C PRO A 599 7.11 24.91 0.82
N GLU A 600 7.90 24.45 -0.15
CA GLU A 600 7.41 23.92 -1.43
C GLU A 600 6.70 22.55 -1.32
N LEU A 601 7.01 21.78 -0.28
CA LEU A 601 6.44 20.45 -0.04
C LEU A 601 5.36 20.47 1.06
N ILE A 602 5.64 21.20 2.15
CA ILE A 602 4.86 21.16 3.40
C ILE A 602 4.12 22.49 3.65
N GLY A 603 4.56 23.58 3.01
CA GLY A 603 4.10 24.93 3.33
C GLY A 603 4.65 25.45 4.67
N ASP A 604 3.94 26.40 5.26
CA ASP A 604 4.20 26.92 6.61
C ASP A 604 3.03 26.56 7.54
N PRO A 605 2.95 25.31 8.03
CA PRO A 605 1.94 24.94 9.02
C PRO A 605 2.16 25.70 10.33
N HIS A 606 1.07 26.16 10.96
CA HIS A 606 1.11 27.06 12.13
C HIS A 606 1.66 26.43 13.43
N HIS A 607 2.15 25.18 13.41
CA HIS A 607 2.66 24.45 14.57
C HIS A 607 3.99 23.71 14.36
N TYR A 608 4.88 24.19 13.50
CA TYR A 608 6.30 23.82 13.61
C TYR A 608 6.97 24.59 14.76
N SER A 609 6.48 24.41 15.99
CA SER A 609 7.31 24.62 17.18
C SER A 609 8.10 23.33 17.36
N GLY A 610 9.38 23.37 17.02
CA GLY A 610 10.28 22.23 17.13
C GLY A 610 10.19 21.57 18.50
N TRP A 611 9.85 20.29 18.49
CA TRP A 611 10.06 19.41 19.62
C TRP A 611 11.29 18.56 19.28
N PHE A 612 12.47 19.12 19.61
CA PHE A 612 13.73 18.39 19.63
C PHE A 612 13.82 17.52 20.89
#